data_AF-A0AA48KMQ9-F1
#
_entry.id   AF-A0AA48KMQ9-F1
#
_cell.length_a   1.000
_cell.length_b   1.000
_cell.length_c   1.000
_cell.angle_alpha   90.00
_cell.angle_beta   90.00
_cell.angle_gamma   90.00
#
_symmetry.space_group_name_H-M   'P 1'
#
loop_
_entity.id
_entity.type
_entity.pdbx_description
1 polymer ?
#
loop_
_entity_poly.entity_id
_entity_poly.type
_entity_poly.pdbx_seq_one_letter_code
_entity_poly.pdbx_strand_id
1 'polypeptide(L)'
;MHYCGDSLVDFSVFTKAESCGMEKEQLIKSCENPEMTEKDCCTDQKIVKEGKEDLKTSFNKLTFEQQTFVASFFYTYINLFEGLDENIVPFKDYSPPFVERDIQILYETYLI
;
A
#
# COMPACT_ATOMS: atom_id res chain seq x y z
N MET A 1 -16.25 -13.39 7.06
CA MET A 1 -15.67 -14.05 8.24
C MET A 1 -15.81 -15.54 8.05
N HIS A 2 -14.72 -16.28 8.20
CA HIS A 2 -14.70 -17.73 8.20
C HIS A 2 -14.45 -18.22 9.63
N TYR A 3 -15.35 -19.05 10.15
CA TYR A 3 -15.24 -19.69 11.46
C TYR A 3 -15.09 -21.20 11.29
N CYS A 4 -14.18 -21.82 12.02
CA CYS A 4 -14.02 -23.28 12.10
C CYS A 4 -14.29 -23.66 13.57
N GLY A 5 -15.46 -24.26 13.86
CA GLY A 5 -16.01 -24.34 15.21
C GLY A 5 -16.31 -22.95 15.81
N ASP A 6 -15.82 -22.69 17.02
CA ASP A 6 -15.96 -21.39 17.70
C ASP A 6 -14.82 -20.41 17.38
N SER A 7 -13.83 -20.81 16.58
CA SER A 7 -12.65 -19.99 16.26
C SER A 7 -12.82 -19.23 14.96
N LEU A 8 -12.57 -17.90 14.98
CA LEU A 8 -12.47 -17.08 13.76
C LEU A 8 -11.11 -17.35 13.09
N VAL A 9 -11.15 -17.86 11.87
CA VAL A 9 -9.94 -18.23 11.12
C VAL A 9 -9.55 -17.16 10.11
N ASP A 10 -10.54 -16.55 9.45
CA ASP A 10 -10.25 -15.46 8.51
C ASP A 10 -11.35 -14.39 8.45
N PHE A 11 -10.96 -13.16 8.14
CA PHE A 11 -11.85 -12.03 7.93
C PHE A 11 -11.41 -11.22 6.71
N SER A 12 -12.33 -11.02 5.77
CA SER A 12 -12.18 -10.07 4.67
C SER A 12 -13.36 -9.10 4.61
N VAL A 13 -13.08 -7.87 4.18
CA VAL A 13 -14.03 -6.75 4.08
C VAL A 13 -14.66 -6.67 2.69
N PHE A 14 -13.85 -6.79 1.64
CA PHE A 14 -14.28 -6.58 0.24
C PHE A 14 -14.30 -7.86 -0.58
N THR A 15 -13.64 -8.92 -0.10
CA THR A 15 -13.56 -10.20 -0.77
C THR A 15 -14.12 -11.30 0.13
N LYS A 16 -14.26 -12.51 -0.41
CA LYS A 16 -14.57 -13.67 0.43
C LYS A 16 -13.39 -13.91 1.38
N ALA A 17 -13.69 -14.26 2.62
CA ALA A 17 -12.68 -14.76 3.54
C ALA A 17 -12.08 -16.06 2.98
N GLU A 18 -10.76 -16.23 3.13
CA GLU A 18 -10.08 -17.47 2.78
C GLU A 18 -10.56 -18.60 3.68
N SER A 19 -10.71 -19.79 3.12
CA SER A 19 -11.15 -20.97 3.86
C SER A 19 -10.00 -21.64 4.61
N CYS A 20 -10.31 -22.50 5.58
CA CYS A 20 -9.37 -23.31 6.36
C CYS A 20 -8.46 -24.26 5.52
N GLY A 21 -8.48 -24.20 4.18
CA GLY A 21 -7.61 -24.99 3.28
C GLY A 21 -7.91 -26.49 3.23
N MET A 22 -8.86 -26.97 4.03
CA MET A 22 -9.25 -28.39 4.18
C MET A 22 -10.17 -28.91 3.06
N GLU A 23 -10.40 -28.12 2.01
CA GLU A 23 -11.32 -28.48 0.92
C GLU A 23 -10.78 -29.60 0.00
N LYS A 24 -9.50 -29.99 0.15
CA LYS A 24 -8.83 -30.97 -0.74
C LYS A 24 -8.35 -32.25 -0.08
N GLU A 25 -8.41 -32.41 1.24
CA GLU A 25 -7.99 -33.64 1.90
C GLU A 25 -9.06 -34.15 2.88
N GLN A 26 -9.24 -35.47 2.79
CA GLN A 26 -10.28 -36.30 3.38
C GLN A 26 -10.73 -35.88 4.79
N LEU A 27 -12.04 -36.02 5.02
CA LEU A 27 -12.75 -36.07 6.31
C LEU A 27 -11.91 -36.69 7.44
N ILE A 28 -11.07 -35.91 8.11
CA ILE A 28 -10.46 -36.33 9.37
C ILE A 28 -11.34 -35.80 10.49
N LYS A 29 -12.00 -36.77 11.13
CA LYS A 29 -12.73 -36.66 12.39
C LYS A 29 -11.85 -35.98 13.45
N SER A 30 -12.07 -34.70 13.71
CA SER A 30 -11.89 -34.13 15.05
C SER A 30 -12.53 -32.74 15.13
N CYS A 31 -13.85 -32.71 15.05
CA CYS A 31 -14.62 -31.70 15.79
C CYS A 31 -15.07 -32.44 17.05
N GLU A 32 -14.84 -31.86 18.23
CA GLU A 32 -14.63 -32.52 19.52
C GLU A 32 -15.83 -33.30 20.11
N ASN A 33 -16.74 -33.81 19.28
CA ASN A 33 -17.80 -34.73 19.69
C ASN A 33 -18.26 -35.64 18.54
N PRO A 34 -18.31 -36.98 18.73
CA PRO A 34 -18.62 -37.95 17.69
C PRO A 34 -20.12 -38.04 17.30
N GLU A 35 -20.99 -37.17 17.82
CA GLU A 35 -22.44 -37.18 17.56
C GLU A 35 -22.91 -36.18 16.49
N MET A 36 -22.00 -35.49 15.81
CA MET A 36 -22.36 -34.54 14.73
C MET A 36 -22.57 -35.29 13.41
N THR A 37 -23.72 -35.94 13.27
CA THR A 37 -24.26 -36.29 11.95
C THR A 37 -24.77 -35.02 11.26
N GLU A 38 -24.24 -34.76 10.05
CA GLU A 38 -24.79 -33.91 8.98
C GLU A 38 -24.58 -32.38 8.98
N LYS A 39 -23.67 -31.79 9.78
CA LYS A 39 -23.35 -30.35 9.62
C LYS A 39 -21.86 -30.10 9.43
N ASP A 40 -21.51 -29.35 8.39
CA ASP A 40 -20.14 -28.88 8.12
C ASP A 40 -19.58 -28.16 9.35
N CYS A 41 -18.35 -28.48 9.74
CA CYS A 41 -17.70 -27.95 10.97
C CYS A 41 -17.27 -26.47 10.84
N CYS A 42 -17.34 -25.92 9.64
CA CYS A 42 -16.91 -24.56 9.34
C CYS A 42 -18.10 -23.73 8.83
N THR A 43 -18.19 -22.48 9.25
CA THR A 43 -19.28 -21.58 8.87
C THR A 43 -18.78 -20.22 8.40
N ASP A 44 -19.33 -19.75 7.29
CA ASP A 44 -19.08 -18.41 6.75
C ASP A 44 -20.14 -17.42 7.26
N GLN A 45 -19.69 -16.37 7.95
CA GLN A 45 -20.54 -15.25 8.36
C GLN A 45 -20.20 -13.99 7.54
N LYS A 46 -21.25 -13.30 7.07
CA LYS A 46 -21.13 -12.02 6.35
C LYS A 46 -21.81 -10.92 7.15
N ILE A 47 -21.12 -9.80 7.33
CA ILE A 47 -21.72 -8.55 7.82
C ILE A 47 -21.99 -7.70 6.59
N VAL A 48 -23.26 -7.45 6.32
CA VAL A 48 -23.68 -6.50 5.29
C VAL A 48 -24.08 -5.22 6.01
N LYS A 49 -23.35 -4.14 5.75
CA LYS A 49 -23.72 -2.81 6.20
C LYS A 49 -24.23 -2.02 4.99
N GLU A 50 -25.54 -1.84 4.92
CA GLU A 50 -26.16 -1.04 3.87
C GLU A 50 -25.75 0.42 4.04
N GLY A 51 -25.31 1.05 2.94
CA GLY A 51 -25.05 2.49 2.92
C GLY A 51 -26.36 3.25 3.09
N LYS A 52 -26.33 4.37 3.83
CA LYS A 52 -27.50 5.25 3.91
C LYS A 52 -27.73 5.88 2.53
N GLU A 53 -28.96 5.83 2.01
CA GLU A 53 -29.34 6.59 0.81
C GLU A 53 -29.22 8.10 1.04
N ASP A 54 -29.53 8.55 2.26
CA ASP A 54 -29.34 9.94 2.71
C ASP A 54 -27.90 10.22 3.17
N LEU A 55 -26.91 9.83 2.36
CA LEU A 55 -25.60 10.44 2.45
C LEU A 55 -25.77 11.91 2.05
N LYS A 56 -25.97 12.80 3.04
CA LYS A 56 -25.68 14.23 2.90
C LYS A 56 -24.23 14.34 2.48
N THR A 57 -23.99 14.26 1.18
CA THR A 57 -22.72 14.60 0.58
C THR A 57 -22.62 16.11 0.67
N SER A 58 -22.26 16.59 1.86
CA SER A 58 -21.66 17.90 2.01
C SER A 58 -20.25 17.82 1.41
N PHE A 59 -20.17 17.55 0.11
CA PHE A 59 -19.01 17.98 -0.65
C PHE A 59 -19.08 19.50 -0.58
N ASN A 60 -18.35 20.07 0.36
CA ASN A 60 -18.10 21.49 0.38
C ASN A 60 -17.47 21.79 -0.98
N LYS A 61 -18.25 22.40 -1.88
CA LYS A 61 -17.76 22.77 -3.20
C LYS A 61 -16.57 23.68 -2.97
N LEU A 62 -15.39 23.24 -3.41
CA LEU A 62 -14.21 24.07 -3.34
C LEU A 62 -14.49 25.35 -4.13
N THR A 63 -14.14 26.50 -3.55
CA THR A 63 -14.16 27.75 -4.29
C THR A 63 -13.16 27.67 -5.46
N PHE A 64 -13.33 28.53 -6.45
CA PHE A 64 -12.41 28.59 -7.59
C PHE A 64 -10.94 28.77 -7.14
N GLU A 65 -10.71 29.59 -6.11
CA GLU A 65 -9.38 29.80 -5.53
C GLU A 65 -8.80 28.54 -4.88
N GLN A 66 -9.63 27.77 -4.16
CA GLN A 66 -9.20 26.51 -3.56
C GLN A 66 -8.89 25.46 -4.62
N GLN A 67 -9.66 25.40 -5.71
CA GLN A 67 -9.37 24.50 -6.84
C GLN A 67 -8.06 24.89 -7.53
N THR A 68 -7.85 26.19 -7.75
CA THR A 68 -6.60 26.72 -8.34
C THR A 68 -5.40 26.39 -7.47
N PHE A 69 -5.51 26.56 -6.15
CA PHE A 69 -4.46 26.18 -5.20
C PHE A 69 -4.16 24.68 -5.26
N VAL A 70 -5.18 23.81 -5.19
CA VAL A 70 -4.98 22.37 -5.25
C VAL A 70 -4.33 21.94 -6.58
N ALA A 71 -4.81 22.49 -7.71
CA ALA A 71 -4.28 22.18 -9.02
C ALA A 71 -2.81 22.62 -9.17
N SER A 72 -2.48 23.83 -8.74
CA SER A 72 -1.10 24.35 -8.78
C SER A 72 -0.16 23.59 -7.84
N PHE A 73 -0.62 23.27 -6.62
CA PHE A 73 0.13 22.44 -5.68
C PHE A 73 0.43 21.06 -6.27
N PHE A 74 -0.57 20.37 -6.83
CA PHE A 74 -0.34 19.09 -7.49
C PHE A 74 0.59 19.20 -8.69
N TYR A 75 0.36 20.18 -9.58
CA TYR A 75 1.18 20.38 -10.77
C TYR A 75 2.66 20.61 -10.44
N THR A 76 2.94 21.36 -9.38
CA THR A 76 4.32 21.65 -8.96
C THR A 76 5.00 20.46 -8.28
N TYR A 77 4.24 19.61 -7.59
CA TYR A 77 4.78 18.47 -6.83
C TYR A 77 4.71 17.12 -7.56
N ILE A 78 3.99 17.01 -8.68
CA ILE A 78 3.77 15.73 -9.38
C ILE A 78 5.09 15.07 -9.80
N ASN A 79 6.07 15.87 -10.23
CA ASN A 79 7.38 15.39 -10.66
C ASN A 79 8.42 15.35 -9.52
N LEU A 80 8.03 15.65 -8.28
CA LEU A 80 8.98 15.72 -7.15
C LEU A 80 9.26 14.34 -6.54
N PHE A 81 8.31 13.41 -6.67
CA PHE A 81 8.39 12.07 -6.10
C PHE A 81 8.62 10.97 -7.14
N GLU A 82 8.58 11.31 -8.43
CA GLU A 82 9.05 10.41 -9.49
C GLU A 82 10.57 10.46 -9.53
N GLY A 83 11.21 9.39 -9.05
CA GLY A 83 12.62 9.16 -9.32
C GLY A 83 12.81 8.89 -10.82
N LEU A 84 13.97 9.25 -11.36
CA LEU A 84 14.34 8.81 -12.70
C LEU A 84 14.40 7.27 -12.72
N ASP A 85 13.89 6.63 -13.77
CA ASP A 85 13.99 5.18 -13.98
C ASP A 85 15.45 4.69 -13.86
N GLU A 86 16.39 5.54 -14.24
CA GLU A 86 17.83 5.35 -14.04
C GLU A 86 18.45 6.56 -13.35
N ASN A 87 19.30 6.31 -12.35
CA ASN A 87 20.15 7.35 -11.75
C ASN A 87 21.25 7.73 -12.74
N ILE A 88 20.97 8.66 -13.64
CA ILE A 88 21.96 9.24 -14.54
C ILE A 88 22.92 10.07 -13.69
N VAL A 89 24.14 9.58 -13.49
CA VAL A 89 25.23 10.38 -12.91
C VAL A 89 25.77 11.30 -14.01
N PRO A 90 25.58 12.64 -13.90
CA PRO A 90 26.11 13.56 -14.89
C PRO A 90 27.63 13.42 -14.94
N PHE A 91 28.21 13.49 -16.14
CA PHE A 91 29.67 13.47 -16.34
C PHE A 91 30.37 12.19 -15.84
N LYS A 92 29.65 11.07 -15.75
CA LYS A 92 30.23 9.76 -15.34
C LYS A 92 31.49 9.39 -16.12
N ASP A 93 31.53 9.72 -17.42
CA ASP A 93 32.64 9.41 -18.31
C ASP A 93 33.61 10.59 -18.48
N TYR A 94 33.39 11.71 -17.79
CA TYR A 94 34.30 12.85 -17.84
C TYR A 94 35.55 12.51 -17.04
N SER A 95 36.67 12.38 -17.75
CA SER A 95 37.98 12.28 -17.10
C SER A 95 38.27 13.60 -16.40
N PRO A 96 38.67 13.59 -15.12
CA PRO A 96 39.08 14.80 -14.42
C PRO A 96 40.09 15.58 -15.27
N PRO A 97 40.00 16.93 -15.31
CA PRO A 97 40.95 17.71 -16.07
C PRO A 97 42.36 17.46 -15.53
N PHE A 98 43.34 17.44 -16.43
CA PHE A 98 44.73 17.27 -16.02
C PHE A 98 45.17 18.48 -15.19
N VAL A 99 45.39 18.26 -13.89
CA VAL A 99 45.84 19.30 -12.96
C VAL A 99 47.36 19.42 -13.07
N GLU A 100 47.84 20.41 -13.84
CA GLU A 100 49.29 20.65 -13.97
C GLU A 100 49.93 21.12 -12.66
N ARG A 101 49.18 21.84 -11.82
CA ARG A 101 49.63 22.38 -10.53
C ARG A 101 48.46 22.44 -9.57
N ASP A 102 48.75 22.22 -8.30
CA ASP A 102 47.76 22.38 -7.24
C ASP A 102 47.37 23.86 -7.10
N ILE A 103 46.12 24.17 -7.46
CA ILE A 103 45.55 25.53 -7.46
C ILE A 103 45.39 26.04 -6.02
N GLN A 104 45.06 25.16 -5.07
CA GLN A 104 44.91 25.53 -3.66
C GLN A 104 46.26 25.93 -3.07
N ILE A 105 47.32 25.21 -3.42
CA ILE A 105 48.69 25.60 -3.05
C ILE A 105 49.13 26.87 -3.78
N LEU A 106 48.87 26.97 -5.09
CA LEU A 106 49.28 28.12 -5.90
C LEU A 106 48.68 29.46 -5.40
N TYR A 107 47.43 29.42 -4.94
CA TYR A 107 46.71 30.59 -4.42
C TYR A 107 46.59 30.60 -2.89
N GLU A 108 47.34 29.76 -2.18
CA GLU A 108 47.31 29.64 -0.72
C GLU A 108 45.88 29.61 -0.13
N THR A 109 44.98 28.89 -0.82
CA THR A 109 43.56 28.79 -0.45
C THR A 109 43.31 27.46 0.22
N TYR A 110 43.06 27.49 1.53
CA TYR A 110 42.81 26.30 2.35
C TYR A 110 41.33 26.22 2.72
N LEU A 111 40.73 25.04 2.56
CA LEU A 111 39.40 24.76 3.09
C LEU A 111 39.47 24.78 4.63
N ILE A 112 38.54 25.50 5.28
CA ILE A 112 38.38 25.57 6.73
C ILE A 112 37.36 24.53 7.18
#